data_AF-A0A0D3F2X5-F1
#
_entry.id   AF-A0A0D3F2X5-F1
#
_cell.length_a   1.000
_cell.length_b   1.000
_cell.length_c   1.000
_cell.angle_alpha   90.00
_cell.angle_beta   90.00
_cell.angle_gamma   90.00
#
_symmetry.space_group_name_H-M   'P 1'
#
loop_
_entity.id
_entity.type
_entity.pdbx_description
1 polymer ?
#
loop_
_entity_poly.entity_id
_entity_poly.type
_entity_poly.pdbx_seq_one_letter_code
_entity_poly.pdbx_strand_id
1 'polypeptide(L)'
;MDNIAEIDQIRGAVRRVESQCQKDARDHHSHQQLLWDQIYNLRKEDSRAATSAALAGKTALDDELKKLKTNFANLRREVDVRVENHRTRYEHFQRELDLAKSLRDDLVKSVVPTPRILFPSQGANEDPYAMVAELVPEGPAGCRRMAESAARTAANHALAVVKSHYPRVNMTAVDEGYAADCSKEDIDRLVVEVAPAAAALVNDLDLH
;
A
#
# COMPACT_ATOMS: atom_id res chain seq x y z
N MET A 1 85.68 57.11 42.93
CA MET A 1 85.11 55.82 43.40
C MET A 1 83.63 55.67 43.01
N ASP A 2 82.98 56.70 42.46
CA ASP A 2 81.56 56.67 42.09
C ASP A 2 81.20 55.71 40.94
N ASN A 3 82.10 55.51 39.96
CA ASN A 3 81.80 54.64 38.81
C ASN A 3 81.61 53.16 39.17
N ILE A 4 82.19 52.67 40.28
CA ILE A 4 82.09 51.24 40.67
C ILE A 4 80.70 50.95 41.26
N ALA A 5 80.17 51.86 42.09
CA ALA A 5 78.84 51.72 42.69
C ALA A 5 77.72 51.76 41.63
N GLU A 6 77.87 52.61 40.62
CA GLU A 6 76.92 52.72 39.51
C GLU A 6 76.92 51.44 38.64
N ILE A 7 78.09 50.87 38.35
CA ILE A 7 78.22 49.60 37.61
C ILE A 7 77.53 48.44 38.36
N ASP A 8 77.69 48.36 39.68
CA ASP A 8 77.04 47.31 40.46
C ASP A 8 75.52 47.50 40.57
N GLN A 9 75.04 48.76 40.60
CA GLN A 9 73.62 49.08 40.55
C GLN A 9 72.99 48.66 39.20
N ILE A 10 73.67 48.96 38.08
CA ILE A 10 73.27 48.53 36.74
C ILE A 10 73.26 47.00 36.64
N ARG A 11 74.32 46.33 37.10
CA ARG A 11 74.38 44.85 37.11
C ARG A 11 73.29 44.22 37.96
N GLY A 12 72.92 44.85 39.08
CA GLY A 12 71.77 44.45 39.89
C GLY A 12 70.44 44.62 39.16
N ALA A 13 70.26 45.73 38.44
CA ALA A 13 69.07 45.97 37.63
C ALA A 13 68.91 44.98 36.48
N VAL A 14 70.00 44.71 35.74
CA VAL A 14 70.02 43.71 34.65
C VAL A 14 69.61 42.34 35.18
N ARG A 15 70.19 41.88 36.30
CA ARG A 15 69.81 40.59 36.90
C ARG A 15 68.34 40.51 37.31
N ARG A 16 67.75 41.60 37.80
CA ARG A 16 66.31 41.64 38.12
C ARG A 16 65.45 41.54 36.86
N VAL A 17 65.81 42.25 35.80
CA VAL A 17 65.10 42.20 34.52
C VAL A 17 65.21 40.81 33.90
N GLU A 18 66.39 40.19 33.90
CA GLU A 18 66.58 38.82 33.41
C GLU A 18 65.78 37.81 34.21
N SER A 19 65.81 37.91 35.55
CA SER A 19 65.02 37.03 36.42
C SER A 19 63.51 37.20 36.19
N GLN A 20 63.04 38.43 35.97
CA GLN A 20 61.64 38.70 35.67
C GLN A 20 61.26 38.14 34.29
N CYS A 21 62.09 38.36 33.27
CA CYS A 21 61.88 37.83 31.92
C CYS A 21 61.83 36.30 31.91
N GLN A 22 62.71 35.64 32.68
CA GLN A 22 62.67 34.18 32.84
C GLN A 22 61.40 33.70 33.55
N LYS A 23 60.93 34.43 34.57
CA LYS A 23 59.67 34.12 35.26
C LYS A 23 58.49 34.27 34.31
N ASP A 24 58.39 35.39 33.61
CA ASP A 24 57.31 35.65 32.66
C ASP A 24 57.28 34.61 31.53
N ALA A 25 58.45 34.16 31.06
CA ALA A 25 58.55 33.08 30.07
C ALA A 25 58.04 31.74 30.61
N ARG A 26 58.32 31.41 31.88
CA ARG A 26 57.80 30.18 32.53
C ARG A 26 56.30 30.27 32.78
N ASP A 27 55.81 31.42 33.22
CA ASP A 27 54.39 31.66 33.45
C ASP A 27 53.62 31.60 32.12
N HIS A 28 54.17 32.19 31.06
CA HIS A 28 53.61 32.09 29.71
C HIS A 28 53.58 30.66 29.19
N HIS A 29 54.67 29.90 29.36
CA HIS A 29 54.71 28.49 28.95
C HIS A 29 53.70 27.64 29.74
N SER A 30 53.58 27.87 31.04
CA SER A 30 52.61 27.17 31.90
C SER A 30 51.16 27.49 31.49
N HIS A 31 50.88 28.75 31.16
CA HIS A 31 49.57 29.16 30.65
C HIS A 31 49.27 28.52 29.29
N GLN A 32 50.24 28.46 28.38
CA GLN A 32 50.08 27.78 27.09
C GLN A 32 49.79 26.29 27.26
N GLN A 33 50.48 25.59 28.17
CA GLN A 33 50.21 24.18 28.46
C GLN A 33 48.77 23.99 28.98
N LEU A 34 48.32 24.84 29.90
CA LEU A 34 46.96 24.79 30.42
C LEU A 34 45.90 24.97 29.32
N LEU A 35 46.11 25.92 28.41
CA LEU A 35 45.21 26.13 27.26
C LEU A 35 45.18 24.91 26.33
N TRP A 36 46.33 24.30 26.06
CA TRP A 36 46.40 23.08 25.26
C TRP A 36 45.65 21.91 25.89
N ASP A 37 45.81 21.72 27.20
CA ASP A 37 45.09 20.68 27.94
C ASP A 37 43.57 20.92 27.92
N GLN A 38 43.13 22.18 28.07
CA GLN A 38 41.72 22.55 27.97
C GLN A 38 41.16 22.26 26.56
N ILE A 39 41.86 22.68 25.50
CA ILE A 39 41.45 22.43 24.10
C ILE A 39 41.36 20.92 23.83
N TYR A 40 42.33 20.15 24.32
CA TYR A 40 42.34 18.70 24.16
C TYR A 40 41.14 18.05 24.86
N ASN A 41 40.86 18.44 26.10
CA ASN A 41 39.72 17.92 26.86
C ASN A 41 38.39 18.28 26.20
N LEU A 42 38.20 19.53 25.77
CA LEU A 42 36.99 19.96 25.05
C LEU A 42 36.77 19.12 23.78
N ARG A 43 37.81 18.94 22.95
CA ARG A 43 37.71 18.13 21.73
C ARG A 43 37.37 16.66 22.04
N LYS A 44 37.90 16.13 23.13
CA LYS A 44 37.61 14.76 23.58
C LYS A 44 36.17 14.62 24.07
N GLU A 45 35.65 15.62 24.79
CA GLU A 45 34.26 15.66 25.23
C GLU A 45 33.29 15.78 24.05
N ASP A 46 33.57 16.68 23.10
CA ASP A 46 32.79 16.84 21.86
C ASP A 46 32.72 15.53 21.06
N SER A 47 33.87 14.84 20.92
CA SER A 47 33.93 13.54 20.23
C SER A 47 33.11 12.46 20.93
N ARG A 48 33.14 12.42 22.26
CA ARG A 48 32.30 11.52 23.06
C ARG A 48 30.82 11.84 22.93
N ALA A 49 30.45 13.13 22.99
CA ALA A 49 29.07 13.57 22.83
C ALA A 49 28.54 13.22 21.44
N ALA A 50 29.32 13.46 20.38
CA ALA A 50 28.96 13.10 19.01
C ALA A 50 28.75 11.58 18.85
N THR A 51 29.64 10.77 19.43
CA THR A 51 29.52 9.30 19.39
C THR A 51 28.27 8.82 20.15
N SER A 52 27.99 9.39 21.32
CA SER A 52 26.79 9.05 22.09
C SER A 52 25.51 9.45 21.36
N ALA A 53 25.48 10.61 20.71
CA ALA A 53 24.35 11.06 19.93
C ALA A 53 24.12 10.15 18.71
N ALA A 54 25.19 9.75 18.03
CA ALA A 54 25.11 8.82 16.90
C ALA A 54 24.59 7.44 17.32
N LEU A 55 25.04 6.91 18.47
CA LEU A 55 24.53 5.67 19.04
C LEU A 55 23.05 5.76 19.39
N ALA A 56 22.63 6.84 20.05
CA ALA A 56 21.23 7.08 20.39
C ALA A 56 20.34 7.16 19.13
N GLY A 57 20.81 7.86 18.08
CA GLY A 57 20.13 7.91 16.79
C GLY A 57 20.01 6.54 16.14
N LYS A 58 21.08 5.73 16.18
CA LYS A 58 21.06 4.35 15.67
C LYS A 58 20.04 3.48 16.41
N THR A 59 20.01 3.54 17.75
CA THR A 59 19.05 2.77 18.53
C THR A 59 17.61 3.16 18.24
N ALA A 60 17.33 4.45 18.05
CA ALA A 60 16.00 4.92 17.69
C ALA A 60 15.55 4.40 16.31
N LEU A 61 16.46 4.41 15.32
CA LEU A 61 16.18 3.86 13.99
C LEU A 61 15.94 2.34 14.03
N ASP A 62 16.71 1.60 14.84
CA ASP A 62 16.51 0.16 15.01
C ASP A 62 15.13 -0.16 15.62
N ASP A 63 14.68 0.64 16.58
CA ASP A 63 13.34 0.52 17.18
C ASP A 63 12.22 0.84 16.18
N GLU A 64 12.38 1.90 15.39
CA GLU A 64 11.44 2.24 14.31
C GLU A 64 11.35 1.13 13.26
N LEU A 65 12.49 0.57 12.85
CA LEU A 65 12.55 -0.54 11.90
C LEU A 65 11.83 -1.78 12.44
N LYS A 66 12.04 -2.09 13.73
CA LYS A 66 11.36 -3.21 14.40
C LYS A 66 9.85 -3.00 14.47
N LYS A 67 9.40 -1.77 14.78
CA LYS A 67 7.98 -1.40 14.80
C LYS A 67 7.38 -1.53 13.40
N LEU A 68 8.04 -0.99 12.38
CA LEU A 68 7.60 -1.06 10.99
C LEU A 68 7.48 -2.52 10.51
N LYS A 69 8.48 -3.35 10.81
CA LYS A 69 8.45 -4.80 10.48
C LYS A 69 7.27 -5.51 11.14
N THR A 70 6.97 -5.18 12.39
CA THR A 70 5.82 -5.73 13.11
C THR A 70 4.50 -5.30 12.47
N ASN A 71 4.38 -4.02 12.09
CA ASN A 71 3.21 -3.49 11.40
C ASN A 71 2.98 -4.18 10.05
N PHE A 72 4.04 -4.36 9.24
CA PHE A 72 3.93 -5.09 7.98
C PHE A 72 3.48 -6.55 8.18
N ALA A 73 4.01 -7.23 9.20
CA ALA A 73 3.59 -8.59 9.52
C ALA A 73 2.11 -8.68 9.94
N ASN A 74 1.63 -7.68 10.69
CA ASN A 74 0.21 -7.57 11.06
C ASN A 74 -0.67 -7.31 9.85
N LEU A 75 -0.30 -6.36 9.00
CA LEU A 75 -1.05 -6.01 7.79
C LEU A 75 -1.13 -7.19 6.82
N ARG A 76 -0.03 -7.93 6.64
CA ARG A 76 -0.01 -9.14 5.81
C ARG A 76 -1.01 -10.18 6.33
N ARG A 77 -1.00 -10.45 7.63
CA ARG A 77 -1.98 -11.37 8.26
C ARG A 77 -3.42 -10.91 8.03
N GLU A 78 -3.69 -9.61 8.14
CA GLU A 78 -5.02 -9.06 7.89
C GLU A 78 -5.46 -9.25 6.42
N VAL A 79 -4.56 -8.99 5.48
CA VAL A 79 -4.79 -9.23 4.04
C VAL A 79 -5.08 -10.71 3.78
N ASP A 80 -4.27 -11.61 4.33
CA ASP A 80 -4.45 -13.06 4.16
C ASP A 80 -5.84 -13.50 4.67
N VAL A 81 -6.27 -13.02 5.85
CA VAL A 81 -7.61 -13.30 6.41
C VAL A 81 -8.71 -12.74 5.52
N ARG A 82 -8.55 -11.53 4.95
CA ARG A 82 -9.56 -10.95 4.05
C ARG A 82 -9.69 -11.74 2.76
N VAL A 83 -8.56 -12.12 2.14
CA VAL A 83 -8.53 -12.96 0.93
C VAL A 83 -9.32 -14.24 1.19
N GLU A 84 -9.08 -14.89 2.33
CA GLU A 84 -9.71 -16.17 2.63
C GLU A 84 -11.20 -16.08 2.96
N ASN A 85 -11.59 -14.98 3.62
CA ASN A 85 -13.01 -14.66 3.80
C ASN A 85 -13.71 -14.39 2.47
N HIS A 86 -13.07 -13.66 1.55
CA HIS A 86 -13.63 -13.41 0.22
C HIS A 86 -13.74 -14.69 -0.60
N ARG A 87 -12.72 -15.55 -0.58
CA ARG A 87 -12.75 -16.88 -1.22
C ARG A 87 -13.91 -17.72 -0.70
N THR A 88 -14.05 -17.84 0.61
CA THR A 88 -15.14 -18.61 1.24
C THR A 88 -16.52 -18.08 0.84
N ARG A 89 -16.70 -16.75 0.79
CA ARG A 89 -17.96 -16.14 0.35
C ARG A 89 -18.25 -16.41 -1.12
N TYR A 90 -17.23 -16.35 -1.97
CA TYR A 90 -17.36 -16.64 -3.39
C TYR A 90 -17.76 -18.09 -3.62
N GLU A 91 -17.10 -19.03 -2.95
CA GLU A 91 -17.46 -20.46 -3.02
C GLU A 91 -18.90 -20.72 -2.55
N HIS A 92 -19.33 -20.06 -1.47
CA HIS A 92 -20.70 -20.17 -1.00
C HIS A 92 -21.70 -19.67 -2.05
N PHE A 93 -21.46 -18.49 -2.60
CA PHE A 93 -22.31 -17.90 -3.63
C PHE A 93 -22.36 -18.79 -4.89
N GLN A 94 -21.23 -19.38 -5.27
CA GLN A 94 -21.15 -20.30 -6.39
C GLN A 94 -22.04 -21.54 -6.19
N ARG A 95 -22.00 -22.15 -4.99
CA ARG A 95 -22.88 -23.28 -4.64
C ARG A 95 -24.37 -22.91 -4.69
N GLU A 96 -24.74 -21.75 -4.18
CA GLU A 96 -26.15 -21.27 -4.25
C GLU A 96 -26.60 -21.04 -5.69
N LEU A 97 -25.71 -20.48 -6.52
CA LEU A 97 -25.98 -20.24 -7.93
C LEU A 97 -26.16 -21.55 -8.70
N ASP A 98 -25.35 -22.57 -8.41
CA ASP A 98 -25.48 -23.89 -9.05
C ASP A 98 -26.72 -24.64 -8.56
N LEU A 99 -27.08 -24.52 -7.28
CA LEU A 99 -28.37 -25.02 -6.77
C LEU A 99 -29.55 -24.34 -7.47
N ALA A 100 -29.51 -23.03 -7.63
CA ALA A 100 -30.56 -22.27 -8.31
C ALA A 100 -30.70 -22.67 -9.79
N LYS A 101 -29.59 -22.91 -10.49
CA LYS A 101 -29.60 -23.45 -11.86
C LYS A 101 -30.27 -24.83 -11.91
N SER A 102 -29.90 -25.74 -10.98
CA SER A 102 -30.51 -27.07 -10.91
C SER A 102 -32.02 -26.99 -10.67
N LEU A 103 -32.46 -26.17 -9.71
CA LEU A 103 -33.88 -25.98 -9.41
C LEU A 103 -34.64 -25.41 -10.60
N ARG A 104 -34.04 -24.45 -11.32
CA ARG A 104 -34.60 -23.92 -12.57
C ARG A 104 -34.77 -25.03 -13.60
N ASP A 105 -33.75 -25.86 -13.80
CA ASP A 105 -33.79 -26.94 -14.79
C ASP A 105 -34.85 -27.99 -14.45
N ASP A 106 -35.02 -28.31 -13.16
CA ASP A 106 -36.07 -29.22 -12.69
C ASP A 106 -37.47 -28.61 -12.84
N LEU A 107 -37.63 -27.32 -12.50
CA LEU A 107 -38.89 -26.60 -12.73
C LEU A 107 -39.25 -26.60 -14.21
N VAL A 108 -38.28 -26.27 -15.08
CA VAL A 108 -38.46 -26.26 -16.52
C VAL A 108 -38.87 -27.64 -17.04
N LYS A 109 -38.19 -28.71 -16.64
CA LYS A 109 -38.58 -30.09 -16.99
C LYS A 109 -40.00 -30.42 -16.54
N SER A 110 -40.43 -29.92 -15.38
CA SER A 110 -41.77 -30.18 -14.83
C SER A 110 -42.87 -29.38 -15.53
N VAL A 111 -42.57 -28.16 -16.00
CA VAL A 111 -43.55 -27.23 -16.59
C VAL A 111 -43.70 -27.47 -18.09
N VAL A 112 -42.64 -27.82 -18.82
CA VAL A 112 -42.66 -28.06 -20.28
C VAL A 112 -43.79 -29.00 -20.75
N PRO A 113 -44.17 -30.07 -20.02
CA PRO A 113 -45.30 -30.91 -20.40
C PRO A 113 -46.67 -30.22 -20.26
N THR A 114 -46.84 -29.26 -19.34
CA THR A 114 -48.13 -28.65 -19.01
C THR A 114 -48.75 -27.90 -20.20
N PRO A 115 -48.03 -27.03 -20.95
CA PRO A 115 -48.57 -26.39 -22.14
C PRO A 115 -49.02 -27.38 -23.21
N ARG A 116 -48.32 -28.52 -23.37
CA ARG A 116 -48.70 -29.56 -24.34
C ARG A 116 -50.03 -30.23 -23.99
N ILE A 117 -50.33 -30.35 -22.69
CA ILE A 117 -51.61 -30.88 -22.20
C ILE A 117 -52.72 -29.84 -22.37
N LEU A 118 -52.44 -28.57 -22.04
CA LEU A 118 -53.44 -27.50 -22.06
C LEU A 118 -53.76 -26.98 -23.47
N PHE A 119 -52.81 -27.05 -24.41
CA PHE A 119 -52.94 -26.54 -25.78
C PHE A 119 -52.54 -27.60 -26.84
N PRO A 120 -53.31 -28.70 -27.00
CA PRO A 120 -52.95 -29.80 -27.89
C PRO A 120 -52.90 -29.41 -29.38
N SER A 121 -53.59 -28.33 -29.76
CA SER A 121 -53.74 -27.88 -31.15
C SER A 121 -52.53 -27.14 -31.71
N GLN A 122 -51.57 -26.70 -30.89
CA GLN A 122 -50.37 -25.98 -31.34
C GLN A 122 -49.24 -26.88 -31.86
N GLY A 123 -49.47 -28.19 -31.95
CA GLY A 123 -48.59 -29.11 -32.69
C GLY A 123 -47.34 -29.53 -31.93
N ALA A 124 -46.99 -30.82 -32.04
CA ALA A 124 -45.89 -31.45 -31.31
C ALA A 124 -44.47 -30.93 -31.66
N ASN A 125 -44.35 -30.03 -32.65
CA ASN A 125 -43.08 -29.55 -33.20
C ASN A 125 -42.68 -28.14 -32.75
N GLU A 126 -43.53 -27.41 -32.03
CA GLU A 126 -43.17 -26.10 -31.48
C GLU A 126 -42.31 -26.24 -30.22
N ASP A 127 -41.29 -25.37 -30.12
CA ASP A 127 -40.41 -25.29 -28.96
C ASP A 127 -41.25 -24.92 -27.72
N PRO A 128 -41.31 -25.77 -26.68
CA PRO A 128 -42.07 -25.49 -25.46
C PRO A 128 -41.68 -24.18 -24.79
N TYR A 129 -40.42 -23.73 -24.93
CA TYR A 129 -39.97 -22.46 -24.37
C TYR A 129 -40.53 -21.25 -25.11
N ALA A 130 -40.66 -21.32 -26.43
CA ALA A 130 -41.30 -20.27 -27.23
C ALA A 130 -42.79 -20.13 -26.87
N MET A 131 -43.49 -21.26 -26.69
CA MET A 131 -44.89 -21.29 -26.24
C MET A 131 -45.08 -20.65 -24.87
N VAL A 132 -44.23 -21.00 -23.89
CA VAL A 132 -44.30 -20.41 -22.54
C VAL A 132 -43.94 -18.92 -22.56
N ALA A 133 -42.99 -18.50 -23.41
CA ALA A 133 -42.63 -17.10 -23.57
C ALA A 133 -43.77 -16.25 -24.16
N GLU A 134 -44.58 -16.78 -25.08
CA GLU A 134 -45.80 -16.12 -25.55
C GLU A 134 -46.90 -16.06 -24.48
N LEU A 135 -47.07 -17.14 -23.70
CA LEU A 135 -48.14 -17.25 -22.70
C LEU A 135 -47.88 -16.44 -21.42
N VAL A 136 -46.62 -16.09 -21.14
CA VAL A 136 -46.23 -15.32 -19.94
C VAL A 136 -45.61 -13.97 -20.37
N PRO A 137 -46.43 -13.01 -20.84
CA PRO A 137 -45.94 -11.75 -21.39
C PRO A 137 -45.15 -10.88 -20.40
N GLU A 138 -45.37 -11.04 -19.08
CA GLU A 138 -44.67 -10.26 -18.05
C GLU A 138 -43.45 -10.97 -17.41
N GLY A 139 -43.34 -12.29 -17.57
CA GLY A 139 -42.31 -13.11 -16.92
C GLY A 139 -40.88 -12.70 -17.28
N PRO A 140 -40.54 -12.57 -18.58
CA PRO A 140 -39.21 -12.15 -19.02
C PRO A 140 -38.86 -10.73 -18.58
N ALA A 141 -39.84 -9.82 -18.50
CA ALA A 141 -39.60 -8.43 -18.14
C ALA A 141 -39.32 -8.25 -16.65
N GLY A 142 -40.03 -8.99 -15.77
CA GLY A 142 -39.79 -8.97 -14.33
C GLY A 142 -38.40 -9.51 -13.96
N CYS A 143 -38.03 -10.68 -14.48
CA CYS A 143 -36.70 -11.26 -14.28
C CYS A 143 -35.59 -10.36 -14.84
N ARG A 144 -35.81 -9.73 -16.01
CA ARG A 144 -34.86 -8.78 -16.59
C ARG A 144 -34.63 -7.57 -15.68
N ARG A 145 -35.69 -6.93 -15.16
CA ARG A 145 -35.55 -5.80 -14.22
C ARG A 145 -34.80 -6.18 -12.95
N MET A 146 -35.04 -7.38 -12.42
CA MET A 146 -34.29 -7.88 -11.27
C MET A 146 -32.81 -8.10 -11.61
N ALA A 147 -32.51 -8.72 -12.74
CA ALA A 147 -31.14 -8.95 -13.20
C ALA A 147 -30.38 -7.63 -13.44
N GLU A 148 -31.03 -6.66 -14.08
CA GLU A 148 -30.49 -5.31 -14.27
C GLU A 148 -30.20 -4.61 -12.93
N SER A 149 -31.13 -4.69 -11.98
CA SER A 149 -30.94 -4.10 -10.66
C SER A 149 -29.80 -4.77 -9.88
N ALA A 150 -29.68 -6.10 -9.95
CA ALA A 150 -28.61 -6.85 -9.32
C ALA A 150 -27.25 -6.53 -9.96
N ALA A 151 -27.16 -6.52 -11.29
CA ALA A 151 -25.94 -6.17 -12.03
C ALA A 151 -25.47 -4.75 -11.71
N ARG A 152 -26.40 -3.77 -11.70
CA ARG A 152 -26.10 -2.39 -11.32
C ARG A 152 -25.60 -2.27 -9.89
N THR A 153 -26.21 -3.01 -8.96
CA THR A 153 -25.78 -3.02 -7.55
C THR A 153 -24.37 -3.61 -7.41
N ALA A 154 -24.09 -4.73 -8.10
CA ALA A 154 -22.78 -5.37 -8.11
C ALA A 154 -21.70 -4.46 -8.70
N ALA A 155 -21.98 -3.82 -9.85
CA ALA A 155 -21.09 -2.86 -10.48
C ALA A 155 -20.81 -1.64 -9.59
N ASN A 156 -21.84 -1.08 -8.94
CA ASN A 156 -21.70 0.03 -8.01
C ASN A 156 -20.87 -0.36 -6.77
N HIS A 157 -21.06 -1.57 -6.23
CA HIS A 157 -20.23 -2.08 -5.13
C HIS A 157 -18.77 -2.26 -5.56
N ALA A 158 -18.51 -2.86 -6.72
CA ALA A 158 -17.15 -3.00 -7.24
C ALA A 158 -16.49 -1.62 -7.41
N LEU A 159 -17.20 -0.65 -8.00
CA LEU A 159 -16.71 0.72 -8.16
C LEU A 159 -16.44 1.39 -6.80
N ALA A 160 -17.32 1.21 -5.81
CA ALA A 160 -17.12 1.75 -4.47
C ALA A 160 -15.88 1.18 -3.78
N VAL A 161 -15.63 -0.14 -3.93
CA VAL A 161 -14.43 -0.79 -3.42
C VAL A 161 -13.18 -0.25 -4.11
N VAL A 162 -13.20 -0.07 -5.43
CA VAL A 162 -12.04 0.46 -6.15
C VAL A 162 -11.79 1.93 -5.77
N LYS A 163 -12.85 2.76 -5.66
CA LYS A 163 -12.72 4.18 -5.22
C LYS A 163 -12.18 4.32 -3.80
N SER A 164 -12.52 3.40 -2.89
CA SER A 164 -12.02 3.46 -1.52
C SER A 164 -10.52 3.15 -1.41
N HIS A 165 -10.00 2.29 -2.30
CA HIS A 165 -8.56 1.96 -2.35
C HIS A 165 -7.74 2.94 -3.20
N TYR A 166 -8.36 3.57 -4.21
CA TYR A 166 -7.70 4.46 -5.16
C TYR A 166 -8.41 5.83 -5.27
N PRO A 167 -8.47 6.63 -4.19
CA PRO A 167 -9.27 7.87 -4.16
C PRO A 167 -8.79 8.96 -5.12
N ARG A 168 -7.56 8.85 -5.65
CA ARG A 168 -6.97 9.80 -6.61
C ARG A 168 -7.16 9.38 -8.07
N VAL A 169 -7.62 8.17 -8.33
CA VAL A 169 -7.90 7.70 -9.69
C VAL A 169 -9.30 8.18 -10.06
N ASN A 170 -9.38 9.08 -11.03
CA ASN A 170 -10.65 9.60 -11.51
C ASN A 170 -11.35 8.54 -12.35
N MET A 171 -12.14 7.69 -11.70
CA MET A 171 -12.95 6.68 -12.38
C MET A 171 -14.33 7.26 -12.69
N THR A 172 -14.53 7.63 -13.95
CA THR A 172 -15.85 7.95 -14.52
C THR A 172 -16.69 6.68 -14.64
N ALA A 173 -17.97 6.78 -14.29
CA ALA A 173 -18.91 5.69 -14.51
C ALA A 173 -19.13 5.55 -16.03
N VAL A 174 -18.99 4.33 -16.54
CA VAL A 174 -19.31 4.01 -17.94
C VAL A 174 -20.82 3.74 -17.98
N ASP A 175 -21.59 4.82 -18.07
CA ASP A 175 -23.06 4.76 -18.02
C ASP A 175 -23.69 4.19 -19.30
N GLU A 176 -22.92 4.17 -20.40
CA GLU A 176 -23.25 3.52 -21.68
C GLU A 176 -21.98 2.88 -22.23
N GLY A 177 -22.09 1.73 -22.90
CA GLY A 177 -20.95 0.90 -23.31
C GLY A 177 -19.76 1.67 -23.90
N TYR A 178 -18.57 1.27 -23.44
CA TYR A 178 -17.24 1.83 -23.75
C TYR A 178 -17.05 3.29 -23.32
N ALA A 179 -15.86 3.60 -22.78
CA ALA A 179 -15.46 4.97 -22.51
C ALA A 179 -15.54 5.77 -23.82
N ALA A 180 -16.17 6.95 -23.79
CA ALA A 180 -16.44 7.81 -24.96
C ALA A 180 -15.18 8.16 -25.79
N ASP A 181 -13.99 7.97 -25.20
CA ASP A 181 -12.69 8.33 -25.77
C ASP A 181 -11.90 7.09 -26.24
N CYS A 182 -12.49 5.89 -26.18
CA CYS A 182 -11.82 4.65 -26.56
C CYS A 182 -12.12 4.32 -28.02
N SER A 183 -11.10 4.44 -28.88
CA SER A 183 -11.21 3.96 -30.26
C SER A 183 -11.35 2.44 -30.29
N LYS A 184 -11.91 1.90 -31.37
CA LYS A 184 -12.02 0.45 -31.55
C LYS A 184 -10.65 -0.22 -31.50
N GLU A 185 -9.63 0.46 -31.99
CA GLU A 185 -8.23 0.03 -31.99
C GLU A 185 -7.64 -0.02 -30.57
N ASP A 186 -8.00 0.93 -29.70
CA ASP A 186 -7.59 0.90 -28.30
C ASP A 186 -8.27 -0.25 -27.54
N ILE A 187 -9.51 -0.57 -27.89
CA ILE A 187 -10.25 -1.70 -27.34
C ILE A 187 -9.60 -3.01 -27.79
N ASP A 188 -9.31 -3.17 -29.08
CA ASP A 188 -8.66 -4.37 -29.60
C ASP A 188 -7.27 -4.55 -28.95
N ARG A 189 -6.53 -3.46 -28.74
CA ARG A 189 -5.26 -3.48 -27.99
C ARG A 189 -5.45 -3.93 -26.55
N LEU A 190 -6.42 -3.36 -25.83
CA LEU A 190 -6.70 -3.72 -24.44
C LEU A 190 -7.15 -5.17 -24.34
N VAL A 191 -8.02 -5.65 -25.22
CA VAL A 191 -8.46 -7.05 -25.26
C VAL A 191 -7.26 -7.99 -25.47
N VAL A 192 -6.35 -7.65 -26.39
CA VAL A 192 -5.10 -8.41 -26.57
C VAL A 192 -4.22 -8.37 -25.33
N GLU A 193 -4.15 -7.22 -24.64
CA GLU A 193 -3.36 -7.04 -23.42
C GLU A 193 -3.92 -7.85 -22.24
N VAL A 194 -5.24 -7.90 -22.07
CA VAL A 194 -5.88 -8.61 -20.94
C VAL A 194 -6.11 -10.09 -21.25
N ALA A 195 -6.11 -10.52 -22.51
CA ALA A 195 -6.37 -11.91 -22.91
C ALA A 195 -5.47 -12.95 -22.22
N PRO A 196 -4.16 -12.75 -22.03
CA PRO A 196 -3.31 -13.70 -21.31
C PRO A 196 -3.67 -13.81 -19.82
N ALA A 197 -4.01 -12.69 -19.17
CA ALA A 197 -4.42 -12.66 -17.77
C ALA A 197 -5.80 -13.29 -17.57
N ALA A 198 -6.73 -13.06 -18.51
CA ALA A 198 -8.04 -13.70 -18.52
C ALA A 198 -7.92 -15.21 -18.76
N ALA A 199 -7.05 -15.65 -19.68
CA ALA A 199 -6.77 -17.07 -19.91
C ALA A 199 -6.12 -17.75 -18.69
N ALA A 200 -5.18 -17.08 -18.02
CA ALA A 200 -4.60 -17.56 -16.78
C ALA A 200 -5.67 -17.70 -15.68
N LEU A 201 -6.57 -16.72 -15.55
CA LEU A 201 -7.68 -16.79 -14.60
C LEU A 201 -8.65 -17.94 -14.91
N VAL A 202 -8.96 -18.19 -16.18
CA VAL A 202 -9.82 -19.31 -16.60
C VAL A 202 -9.17 -20.66 -16.29
N ASN A 203 -7.85 -20.78 -16.48
CA ASN A 203 -7.10 -21.99 -16.13
C ASN A 203 -7.01 -22.19 -14.60
N ASP A 204 -6.90 -21.09 -13.83
CA ASP A 204 -6.89 -21.13 -12.36
C ASP A 204 -8.28 -21.44 -11.76
N LEU A 205 -9.36 -21.26 -12.55
CA LEU A 205 -10.73 -21.55 -12.15
C LEU A 205 -11.17 -23.01 -12.43
N ASP A 206 -10.32 -23.82 -13.05
CA ASP A 206 -10.49 -25.27 -13.29
C ASP A 206 -11.93 -25.69 -13.69
N LEU A 207 -12.51 -24.96 -14.65
CA LEU A 207 -13.86 -25.18 -15.18
C LEU A 207 -13.85 -26.27 -16.27
N HIS A 208 -13.55 -27.51 -15.89
CA HIS A 208 -13.73 -28.71 -16.71
C HIS A 208 -15.01 -29.46 -16.38
#